data_AF-A0AAU2F4L7-F1
#
_entry.id   AF-A0AAU2F4L7-F1
#
_cell.length_a   1.000
_cell.length_b   1.000
_cell.length_c   1.000
_cell.angle_alpha   90.00
_cell.angle_beta   90.00
_cell.angle_gamma   90.00
#
_symmetry.space_group_name_H-M   'P 1'
#
loop_
_entity.id
_entity.type
_entity.pdbx_description
1 polymer ?
#
loop_
_entity_poly.entity_id
_entity_poly.type
_entity_poly.pdbx_seq_one_letter_code
_entity_poly.pdbx_strand_id
1 'polypeptide(L)'
;MLLSGGWVTFHDAAFASGTVDFSQAAFDSGMVDFAHAAFTGATVSFEGTYFGATIDFTQAAFSAGAVTFNRALFHEGAVTFHEAAFTGAMVDFDNAMFADSTGDVRSAVFLDGRVTSGEPPVSRS
;
A
#
# COMPACT_ATOMS: atom_id res chain seq x y z
N MET A 1 13.92 0.33 -7.36
CA MET A 1 14.03 -1.13 -7.63
C MET A 1 13.04 -1.49 -8.73
N LEU A 2 13.41 -2.27 -9.75
CA LEU A 2 12.47 -2.71 -10.79
C LEU A 2 12.13 -4.18 -10.57
N LEU A 3 10.84 -4.47 -10.43
CA LEU A 3 10.29 -5.81 -10.40
C LEU A 3 9.37 -5.96 -11.62
N SER A 4 9.75 -6.87 -12.51
CA SER A 4 9.04 -7.12 -13.75
C SER A 4 8.80 -8.60 -13.93
N GLY A 5 7.57 -8.98 -14.31
CA GLY A 5 7.17 -10.35 -14.63
C GLY A 5 7.50 -11.37 -13.53
N GLY A 6 6.58 -11.59 -12.59
CA GLY A 6 6.73 -12.63 -11.57
C GLY A 6 5.77 -12.49 -10.40
N TRP A 7 5.91 -13.38 -9.42
CA TRP A 7 5.21 -13.30 -8.14
C TRP A 7 6.23 -12.94 -7.06
N VAL A 8 6.02 -11.79 -6.41
CA VAL A 8 6.77 -11.37 -5.23
C VAL A 8 5.84 -11.52 -4.05
N THR A 9 6.28 -12.17 -2.97
CA THR A 9 5.43 -12.43 -1.82
C THR A 9 6.11 -12.04 -0.52
N PHE A 10 5.33 -11.37 0.31
CA PHE A 10 5.54 -11.02 1.70
C PHE A 10 4.37 -11.56 2.54
N HIS A 11 3.73 -12.64 2.06
CA HIS A 11 2.65 -13.31 2.76
C HIS A 11 3.09 -13.69 4.18
N ASP A 12 2.29 -13.33 5.18
CA ASP A 12 2.59 -13.52 6.61
C ASP A 12 3.91 -12.87 7.08
N ALA A 13 4.52 -11.97 6.31
CA ALA A 13 5.78 -11.33 6.70
C ALA A 13 5.55 -10.41 7.90
N ALA A 14 6.43 -10.49 8.89
CA ALA A 14 6.41 -9.65 10.07
C ALA A 14 7.58 -8.66 10.08
N PHE A 15 7.27 -7.38 9.94
CA PHE A 15 8.20 -6.26 10.06
C PHE A 15 7.99 -5.58 11.41
N ALA A 16 8.85 -5.91 12.39
CA ALA A 16 8.63 -5.56 13.79
C ALA A 16 9.15 -4.19 14.23
N SER A 17 10.02 -3.55 13.43
CA SER A 17 10.52 -2.19 13.65
C SER A 17 11.39 -1.74 12.47
N GLY A 18 11.79 -0.47 12.49
CA GLY A 18 12.73 0.09 11.51
C GLY A 18 12.04 0.62 10.26
N THR A 19 12.80 0.71 9.18
CA THR A 19 12.30 1.24 7.91
C THR A 19 12.14 0.10 6.91
N VAL A 20 10.94 0.00 6.34
CA VAL A 20 10.67 -0.82 5.15
C VAL A 20 10.52 0.14 3.97
N ASP A 21 11.50 0.13 3.08
CA ASP A 21 11.63 1.13 2.03
C ASP A 21 11.40 0.51 0.64
N PHE A 22 10.26 0.85 0.03
CA PHE A 22 9.93 0.56 -1.36
C PHE A 22 9.93 1.84 -2.22
N SER A 23 10.47 2.95 -1.72
CA SER A 23 10.48 4.22 -2.45
C SER A 23 11.16 4.08 -3.81
N GLN A 24 10.56 4.75 -4.81
CA GLN A 24 11.00 4.70 -6.21
C GLN A 24 11.08 3.27 -6.78
N ALA A 25 10.35 2.31 -6.19
CA ALA A 25 10.18 1.01 -6.80
C ALA A 25 9.20 1.09 -7.98
N ALA A 26 9.38 0.18 -8.92
CA ALA A 26 8.45 -0.06 -10.00
C ALA A 26 8.04 -1.53 -9.96
N PHE A 27 6.79 -1.77 -9.60
CA PHE A 27 6.12 -3.05 -9.73
C PHE A 27 5.38 -3.02 -11.06
N ASP A 28 6.05 -3.35 -12.17
CA ASP A 28 5.50 -3.04 -13.51
C ASP A 28 4.38 -3.99 -13.96
N SER A 29 4.42 -5.23 -13.49
CA SER A 29 3.53 -6.32 -13.91
C SER A 29 3.67 -7.51 -12.97
N GLY A 30 2.72 -8.45 -13.05
CA GLY A 30 2.69 -9.64 -12.20
C GLY A 30 1.89 -9.42 -10.92
N MET A 31 2.29 -10.10 -9.84
CA MET A 31 1.60 -10.05 -8.55
C MET A 31 2.58 -9.74 -7.43
N VAL A 32 2.20 -8.82 -6.55
CA VAL A 32 2.89 -8.55 -5.29
C VAL A 32 1.91 -8.81 -4.14
N ASP A 33 2.22 -9.83 -3.35
CA ASP A 33 1.36 -10.31 -2.27
C ASP A 33 1.89 -9.83 -0.92
N PHE A 34 1.15 -8.96 -0.25
CA PHE A 34 1.34 -8.55 1.15
C PHE A 34 0.21 -9.06 2.04
N ALA A 35 -0.57 -10.05 1.60
CA ALA A 35 -1.68 -10.55 2.39
C ALA A 35 -1.18 -11.07 3.75
N HIS A 36 -1.91 -10.74 4.81
CA HIS A 36 -1.56 -11.05 6.20
C HIS A 36 -0.22 -10.48 6.71
N ALA A 37 0.47 -9.64 5.93
CA ALA A 37 1.72 -9.02 6.37
C ALA A 37 1.45 -8.08 7.55
N ALA A 38 2.34 -8.12 8.54
CA ALA A 38 2.28 -7.29 9.74
C ALA A 38 3.44 -6.29 9.76
N PHE A 39 3.12 -5.00 9.60
CA PHE A 39 4.03 -3.88 9.76
C PHE A 39 3.76 -3.24 11.13
N THR A 40 4.48 -3.72 12.15
CA THR A 40 4.33 -3.28 13.54
C THR A 40 5.51 -2.39 13.93
N GLY A 41 5.27 -1.15 14.36
CA GLY A 41 6.34 -0.23 14.78
C GLY A 41 7.29 0.21 13.66
N ALA A 42 6.93 -0.03 12.40
CA ALA A 42 7.77 0.21 11.23
C ALA A 42 7.32 1.49 10.50
N THR A 43 8.29 2.23 9.97
CA THR A 43 8.03 3.26 8.96
C THR A 43 8.08 2.59 7.59
N VAL A 44 6.97 2.65 6.85
CA VAL A 44 6.84 2.03 5.53
C VAL A 44 6.74 3.13 4.47
N SER A 45 7.65 3.13 3.51
CA SER A 45 7.64 4.10 2.41
C SER A 45 7.36 3.44 1.07
N PHE A 46 6.33 3.92 0.39
CA PHE A 46 6.05 3.68 -1.02
C PHE A 46 6.18 4.99 -1.82
N GLU A 47 6.98 5.96 -1.34
CA GLU A 47 7.12 7.26 -1.99
C GLU A 47 7.59 7.14 -3.45
N GLY A 48 6.82 7.72 -4.38
CA GLY A 48 7.11 7.69 -5.82
C GLY A 48 7.10 6.29 -6.43
N THR A 49 6.47 5.32 -5.77
CA THR A 49 6.37 3.95 -6.27
C THR A 49 5.39 3.88 -7.44
N TYR A 50 5.76 3.12 -8.47
CA TYR A 50 4.87 2.76 -9.57
C TYR A 50 4.24 1.38 -9.31
N PHE A 51 2.92 1.36 -9.20
CA PHE A 51 2.09 0.17 -9.03
C PHE A 51 1.38 -0.16 -10.36
N GLY A 52 2.09 -0.84 -11.25
CA GLY A 52 1.61 -1.43 -12.51
C GLY A 52 1.09 -2.87 -12.36
N ALA A 53 1.55 -3.58 -11.33
CA ALA A 53 1.20 -4.95 -11.00
C ALA A 53 -0.09 -5.06 -10.18
N THR A 54 -0.64 -6.28 -10.07
CA THR A 54 -1.67 -6.59 -9.07
C THR A 54 -1.03 -6.62 -7.68
N ILE A 55 -1.54 -5.82 -6.75
CA ILE A 55 -1.02 -5.71 -5.38
C ILE A 55 -2.12 -6.12 -4.39
N ASP A 56 -1.81 -7.05 -3.50
CA ASP A 56 -2.75 -7.54 -2.50
C ASP A 56 -2.28 -7.19 -1.08
N PHE A 57 -3.05 -6.37 -0.37
CA PHE A 57 -2.89 -6.06 1.06
C PHE A 57 -4.00 -6.67 1.92
N THR A 58 -4.67 -7.72 1.44
CA THR A 58 -5.78 -8.34 2.17
C THR A 58 -5.34 -8.75 3.58
N GLN A 59 -6.07 -8.29 4.59
CA GLN A 59 -5.79 -8.53 6.01
C GLN A 59 -4.38 -8.12 6.46
N ALA A 60 -3.69 -7.25 5.70
CA ALA A 60 -2.42 -6.67 6.13
C ALA A 60 -2.66 -5.70 7.31
N ALA A 61 -1.77 -5.76 8.30
CA ALA A 61 -1.85 -4.93 9.50
C ALA A 61 -0.71 -3.90 9.51
N PHE A 62 -1.06 -2.62 9.47
CA PHE A 62 -0.13 -1.50 9.64
C PHE A 62 -0.38 -0.88 11.01
N SER A 63 0.48 -1.17 11.98
CA SER A 63 0.28 -0.73 13.37
C SER A 63 1.50 0.02 13.87
N ALA A 64 1.29 1.24 14.38
CA ALA A 64 2.32 2.15 14.89
C ALA A 64 3.45 2.48 13.88
N GLY A 65 3.53 3.74 13.46
CA GLY A 65 4.52 4.20 12.48
C GLY A 65 3.90 5.10 11.42
N ALA A 66 4.69 5.49 10.44
CA ALA A 66 4.22 6.24 9.28
C ALA A 66 4.17 5.33 8.05
N VAL A 67 3.09 5.38 7.30
CA VAL A 67 2.95 4.74 5.99
C VAL A 67 2.75 5.85 4.96
N THR A 68 3.62 5.97 3.97
CA THR A 68 3.50 7.00 2.92
C THR A 68 3.39 6.39 1.54
N PHE A 69 2.43 6.90 0.76
CA PHE A 69 2.25 6.65 -0.67
C PHE A 69 2.44 7.94 -1.47
N ASN A 70 3.20 8.90 -0.92
CA ASN A 70 3.32 10.22 -1.53
C ASN A 70 3.90 10.09 -2.94
N ARG A 71 3.29 10.77 -3.91
CA ARG A 71 3.68 10.73 -5.33
C ARG A 71 3.64 9.33 -5.95
N ALA A 72 3.05 8.34 -5.29
CA ALA A 72 2.89 7.01 -5.88
C ALA A 72 1.92 7.06 -7.06
N LEU A 73 2.18 6.23 -8.06
CA LEU A 73 1.35 6.10 -9.26
C LEU A 73 0.74 4.71 -9.29
N PHE A 74 -0.59 4.65 -9.15
CA PHE A 74 -1.40 3.44 -9.26
C PHE A 74 -1.99 3.36 -10.67
N HIS A 75 -1.50 2.42 -11.49
CA HIS A 75 -1.82 2.37 -12.91
C HIS A 75 -2.05 0.95 -13.41
N GLU A 76 -3.20 0.68 -14.06
CA GLU A 76 -3.58 -0.62 -14.66
C GLU A 76 -3.64 -1.85 -13.71
N GLY A 77 -2.89 -1.85 -12.61
CA GLY A 77 -2.88 -2.87 -11.57
C GLY A 77 -4.02 -2.68 -10.57
N ALA A 78 -4.70 -3.78 -10.24
CA ALA A 78 -5.64 -3.80 -9.12
C ALA A 78 -4.85 -3.76 -7.81
N VAL A 79 -5.18 -2.81 -6.94
CA VAL A 79 -4.70 -2.78 -5.56
C VAL A 79 -5.86 -3.05 -4.63
N THR A 80 -5.73 -4.08 -3.79
CA THR A 80 -6.77 -4.53 -2.86
C THR A 80 -6.31 -4.32 -1.43
N PHE A 81 -7.19 -3.75 -0.60
CA PHE A 81 -6.96 -3.55 0.84
C PHE A 81 -8.04 -4.23 1.69
N HIS A 82 -8.57 -5.37 1.23
CA HIS A 82 -9.70 -6.01 1.89
C HIS A 82 -9.38 -6.39 3.33
N GLU A 83 -10.10 -5.82 4.30
CA GLU A 83 -9.84 -6.02 5.73
C GLU A 83 -8.42 -5.62 6.18
N ALA A 84 -7.71 -4.80 5.39
CA ALA A 84 -6.46 -4.21 5.81
C ALA A 84 -6.72 -3.23 6.97
N ALA A 85 -5.92 -3.30 8.02
CA ALA A 85 -6.08 -2.50 9.22
C ALA A 85 -4.93 -1.51 9.38
N PHE A 86 -5.26 -0.22 9.52
CA PHE A 86 -4.31 0.83 9.86
C PHE A 86 -4.58 1.33 11.29
N THR A 87 -3.73 0.93 12.24
CA THR A 87 -3.93 1.22 13.68
C THR A 87 -2.83 2.10 14.25
N GLY A 88 -3.19 3.31 14.68
CA GLY A 88 -2.22 4.29 15.20
C GLY A 88 -1.12 4.66 14.18
N ALA A 89 -1.33 4.35 12.90
CA ALA A 89 -0.44 4.68 11.80
C ALA A 89 -0.89 5.98 11.14
N MET A 90 0.05 6.88 10.84
CA MET A 90 -0.22 8.03 9.98
C MET A 90 -0.09 7.58 8.53
N VAL A 91 -1.16 7.75 7.75
CA VAL A 91 -1.16 7.38 6.32
C VAL A 91 -1.23 8.66 5.49
N ASP A 92 -0.33 8.77 4.52
CA ASP A 92 -0.24 9.94 3.63
C ASP A 92 -0.27 9.51 2.16
N PHE A 93 -1.09 10.19 1.37
CA PHE A 93 -1.27 9.99 -0.07
C PHE A 93 -1.00 11.28 -0.85
N ASP A 94 -0.18 12.20 -0.31
CA ASP A 94 0.07 13.49 -0.96
C ASP A 94 0.54 13.30 -2.40
N ASN A 95 -0.15 13.95 -3.35
CA ASN A 95 0.13 13.83 -4.78
C ASN A 95 0.15 12.40 -5.34
N ALA A 96 -0.45 11.42 -4.66
CA ALA A 96 -0.65 10.09 -5.22
C ALA A 96 -1.64 10.17 -6.41
N MET A 97 -1.33 9.44 -7.48
CA MET A 97 -2.13 9.42 -8.70
C MET A 97 -2.73 8.04 -8.93
N PHE A 98 -4.03 7.99 -9.22
CA PHE A 98 -4.75 6.78 -9.59
C PHE A 98 -5.21 6.93 -11.03
N ALA A 99 -4.45 6.39 -11.98
CA ALA A 99 -4.73 6.48 -13.40
C ALA A 99 -5.17 5.10 -13.90
N ASP A 100 -6.43 4.96 -14.33
CA ASP A 100 -6.95 3.73 -14.95
C ASP A 100 -6.89 2.45 -14.09
N SER A 101 -6.67 2.58 -12.77
CA SER A 101 -6.76 1.46 -11.82
C SER A 101 -8.17 1.36 -11.23
N THR A 102 -8.75 0.16 -11.20
CA THR A 102 -10.00 -0.15 -10.49
C THR A 102 -9.79 -0.28 -8.97
N GLY A 103 -8.77 0.36 -8.41
CA GLY A 103 -8.31 0.19 -7.02
C GLY A 103 -9.47 0.24 -6.04
N ASP A 104 -9.82 -0.92 -5.49
CA ASP A 104 -10.92 -1.07 -4.54
C ASP A 104 -10.37 -0.91 -3.12
N VAL A 105 -10.13 0.33 -2.75
CA VAL A 105 -9.86 0.72 -1.35
C VAL A 105 -11.12 0.66 -0.48
N ARG A 106 -12.31 0.32 -1.01
CA ARG A 106 -13.59 0.36 -0.26
C ARG A 106 -13.63 -0.60 0.93
N SER A 107 -12.72 -1.57 0.98
CA SER A 107 -12.64 -2.55 2.06
C SER A 107 -11.51 -2.29 3.08
N ALA A 108 -10.73 -1.21 2.91
CA ALA A 108 -9.72 -0.82 3.90
C ALA A 108 -10.40 -0.27 5.17
N VAL A 109 -9.96 -0.72 6.34
CA VAL A 109 -10.47 -0.24 7.63
C VAL A 109 -9.39 0.60 8.32
N PHE A 110 -9.67 1.88 8.53
CA PHE A 110 -8.82 2.78 9.32
C PHE A 110 -9.31 2.77 10.77
N LEU A 111 -8.61 2.01 11.63
CA LEU A 111 -8.90 1.91 13.06
C LEU A 111 -7.94 2.84 13.81
N ASP A 112 -8.23 4.13 13.87
CA ASP A 112 -7.43 5.17 14.56
C ASP A 112 -6.22 5.72 13.78
N GLY A 113 -6.08 5.36 12.50
CA GLY A 113 -5.15 6.01 11.59
C GLY A 113 -5.67 7.36 11.07
N ARG A 114 -4.79 8.34 10.94
CA ARG A 114 -5.13 9.66 10.35
C ARG A 114 -4.67 9.68 8.89
N VAL A 115 -5.61 9.84 7.96
CA VAL A 115 -5.29 10.24 6.58
C VAL A 115 -5.00 11.74 6.59
N THR A 116 -3.82 12.13 6.13
CA THR A 116 -3.32 13.50 6.30
C THR A 116 -3.36 14.36 5.04
N SER A 117 -3.33 13.76 3.85
CA SER A 117 -3.56 14.43 2.58
C SER A 117 -3.84 13.43 1.45
N GLY A 118 -4.52 13.89 0.38
CA GLY A 118 -5.11 13.02 -0.64
C GLY A 118 -6.34 12.28 -0.10
N GLU A 119 -7.46 12.25 -0.83
CA GLU A 119 -8.54 11.35 -0.44
C GLU A 119 -8.12 9.92 -0.80
N PRO A 120 -8.29 8.92 0.09
CA PRO A 120 -8.26 7.53 -0.36
C PRO A 120 -9.36 7.41 -1.43
N PRO A 121 -9.14 6.72 -2.56
CA PRO A 121 -10.10 6.68 -3.67
C PRO A 121 -11.50 6.22 -3.22
N VAL A 122 -12.36 7.15 -2.83
CA VAL A 122 -13.79 6.91 -2.72
C VAL A 122 -14.29 6.94 -4.15
N SER A 123 -14.42 5.77 -4.76
CA SER A 123 -15.19 5.67 -6.00
C SER A 123 -16.59 6.20 -5.68
N ARG A 124 -16.90 7.35 -6.27
CA ARG A 124 -18.26 7.85 -6.36
C ARG A 124 -19.06 6.77 -7.10
N SER A 125 -20.13 6.34 -6.43
CA SER A 125 -21.21 5.53 -7.01
C SER A 125 -21.69 6.10 -8.35
#